data_AF-A0AAF0YBY1-F1
#
_entry.id   AF-A0AAF0YBY1-F1
#
_cell.length_a   1.000
_cell.length_b   1.000
_cell.length_c   1.000
_cell.angle_alpha   90.00
_cell.angle_beta   90.00
_cell.angle_gamma   90.00
#
_symmetry.space_group_name_H-M   'P 1'
#
loop_
_entity.id
_entity.type
_entity.pdbx_description
1 polymer ?
#
loop_
_entity_poly.entity_id
_entity_poly.type
_entity_poly.pdbx_seq_one_letter_code
_entity_poly.pdbx_strand_id
1 'polypeptide(L)'
;MRPTTSLLGASRLPLTPKRGNKDYYKGTRQAYAPGGGHRTGPPGKHVVKGTAKYRVVDSQVRVFVGPGIEKIEASALKPYATTTRYDPAPLRLPPFGPAPPKKNGLKTADYKAFSANYAALSLSQRQALIMEQRRKWWSAFVQRFPEQGVEEEKTRAVEEQAQAKA
;
A
#
# COMPACT_ATOMS: atom_id res chain seq x y z
N MET A 1 8.75 -40.96 -12.10
CA MET A 1 7.39 -40.75 -12.64
C MET A 1 7.51 -39.99 -13.96
N ARG A 2 7.37 -40.67 -15.11
CA ARG A 2 7.35 -40.00 -16.43
C ARG A 2 5.89 -39.65 -16.73
N PRO A 3 5.53 -38.39 -17.01
CA PRO A 3 4.13 -38.07 -17.32
C PRO A 3 3.78 -38.71 -18.67
N THR A 4 2.63 -39.37 -18.70
CA THR A 4 2.06 -40.02 -19.89
C THR A 4 1.89 -39.02 -21.04
N THR A 5 2.31 -39.42 -22.23
CA THR A 5 2.14 -38.65 -23.47
C THR A 5 0.64 -38.51 -23.76
N SER A 6 0.15 -37.28 -23.88
CA SER A 6 -1.21 -36.98 -24.34
C SER A 6 -1.35 -37.47 -25.78
N LEU A 7 -1.79 -38.73 -25.96
CA LEU A 7 -1.73 -39.45 -27.23
C LEU A 7 -2.94 -39.24 -28.15
N LEU A 8 -3.86 -38.30 -27.86
CA LEU A 8 -5.07 -38.14 -28.68
C LEU A 8 -5.46 -36.66 -28.84
N GLY A 9 -5.06 -36.06 -29.96
CA GLY A 9 -5.58 -34.77 -30.46
C GLY A 9 -4.53 -33.68 -30.75
N ALA A 10 -4.92 -32.70 -31.58
CA ALA A 10 -4.12 -31.48 -31.76
C ALA A 10 -4.07 -30.70 -30.43
N SER A 11 -2.86 -30.40 -29.96
CA SER A 11 -2.66 -29.63 -28.72
C SER A 11 -3.27 -28.23 -28.87
N ARG A 12 -4.31 -27.94 -28.07
CA ARG A 12 -4.94 -26.61 -28.00
C ARG A 12 -4.21 -25.67 -27.03
N LEU A 13 -3.00 -26.02 -26.61
CA LEU A 13 -2.20 -25.18 -25.72
C LEU A 13 -1.71 -23.92 -26.47
N PRO A 14 -1.63 -22.76 -25.82
CA PRO A 14 -1.09 -21.56 -26.45
C PRO A 14 0.37 -21.79 -26.85
N LEU A 15 0.71 -21.35 -28.07
CA LEU A 15 2.09 -21.41 -28.55
C LEU A 15 3.01 -20.59 -27.63
N THR A 16 4.16 -21.18 -27.28
CA THR A 16 5.24 -20.50 -26.57
C THR A 16 6.27 -20.01 -27.60
N PRO A 17 7.14 -19.04 -27.27
CA PRO A 17 8.20 -18.58 -28.18
C PRO A 17 9.19 -19.67 -28.62
N LYS A 18 9.11 -20.88 -28.04
CA LYS A 18 9.98 -22.03 -28.37
C LYS A 18 9.28 -23.12 -29.20
N ARG A 19 7.99 -22.96 -29.51
CA ARG A 19 7.17 -23.98 -30.18
C ARG A 19 6.82 -23.65 -31.64
N GLY A 20 7.12 -22.45 -32.13
CA GLY A 20 6.87 -22.05 -33.51
C GLY A 20 8.10 -22.24 -34.42
N ASN A 21 7.90 -22.03 -35.73
CA ASN A 21 8.98 -22.07 -36.73
C ASN A 21 9.79 -20.75 -36.75
N LYS A 22 10.78 -20.64 -37.65
CA LYS A 22 11.73 -19.51 -37.78
C LYS A 22 11.08 -18.12 -37.76
N ASP A 23 9.92 -17.96 -38.40
CA ASP A 23 9.25 -16.66 -38.52
C ASP A 23 8.28 -16.36 -37.36
N TYR A 24 8.09 -17.32 -36.45
CA TYR A 24 7.21 -17.14 -35.29
C TYR A 24 7.92 -16.38 -34.19
N TYR A 25 7.62 -15.09 -34.08
CA TYR A 25 8.04 -14.27 -32.94
C TYR A 25 6.89 -14.05 -31.96
N LYS A 26 7.14 -14.36 -30.68
CA LYS A 26 6.23 -14.03 -29.58
C LYS A 26 7.00 -13.30 -28.47
N GLY A 27 6.57 -12.09 -28.15
CA GLY A 27 7.19 -11.27 -27.10
C GLY A 27 6.92 -11.78 -25.68
N THR A 28 7.80 -11.42 -24.74
CA THR A 28 7.75 -11.83 -23.32
C THR A 28 7.20 -10.74 -22.38
N ARG A 29 6.37 -9.83 -22.90
CA ARG A 29 5.77 -8.71 -22.15
C ARG A 29 6.79 -7.75 -21.51
N GLN A 30 7.99 -7.62 -22.07
CA GLN A 30 8.98 -6.63 -21.59
C GLN A 30 8.48 -5.18 -21.65
N ALA A 31 7.50 -4.89 -22.51
CA ALA A 31 6.85 -3.58 -22.60
C ALA A 31 5.90 -3.26 -21.42
N TYR A 32 5.69 -4.17 -20.47
CA TYR A 32 4.85 -3.97 -19.29
C TYR A 32 5.71 -3.59 -18.10
N ALA A 33 5.19 -2.73 -17.23
CA ALA A 33 5.83 -2.43 -15.95
C ALA A 33 5.97 -3.71 -15.11
N PRO A 34 7.06 -3.85 -14.32
CA PRO A 34 7.23 -4.99 -13.42
C PRO A 34 6.04 -5.10 -12.46
N GLY A 35 5.63 -6.34 -12.16
CA GLY A 35 4.44 -6.61 -11.34
C GLY A 35 3.13 -6.71 -12.14
N GLY A 36 3.17 -6.73 -13.47
CA GLY A 36 1.98 -6.95 -14.30
C GLY A 36 1.09 -5.72 -14.48
N GLY A 37 1.64 -4.53 -14.23
CA GLY A 37 0.94 -3.25 -14.34
C GLY A 37 0.78 -2.73 -15.77
N HIS A 38 0.73 -1.41 -15.92
CA HIS A 38 0.46 -0.73 -17.17
C HIS A 38 1.52 -1.02 -18.26
N ARG A 39 1.08 -1.04 -19.52
CA ARG A 39 1.97 -1.20 -20.68
C ARG A 39 2.67 0.13 -20.97
N THR A 40 3.97 0.22 -20.66
CA THR A 40 4.79 1.41 -20.92
C THR A 40 5.32 1.48 -22.36
N GLY A 41 5.21 0.38 -23.12
CA GLY A 41 5.71 0.31 -24.49
C GLY A 41 7.17 -0.17 -24.58
N PRO A 42 7.68 -0.38 -25.80
CA PRO A 42 9.07 -0.76 -26.02
C PRO A 42 10.03 0.42 -25.77
N PRO A 43 11.30 0.19 -25.36
CA PRO A 43 12.26 1.24 -25.03
C PRO A 43 12.90 1.90 -26.27
N GLY A 44 12.25 1.84 -27.43
CA GLY A 44 12.84 2.26 -28.69
C GLY A 44 12.06 1.82 -29.91
N LYS A 45 12.67 1.99 -31.09
CA LYS A 45 12.04 1.81 -32.40
C LYS A 45 12.90 0.98 -33.34
N HIS A 46 12.25 0.17 -34.17
CA HIS A 46 12.91 -0.50 -35.29
C HIS A 46 13.27 0.51 -36.37
N VAL A 47 14.48 0.40 -36.89
CA VAL A 47 15.00 1.28 -37.94
C VAL A 47 15.13 0.48 -39.23
N VAL A 48 14.43 0.95 -40.28
CA VAL A 48 14.40 0.27 -41.58
C VAL A 48 15.73 0.46 -42.33
N LYS A 49 16.27 1.68 -42.31
CA LYS A 49 17.48 2.07 -43.06
C LYS A 49 18.63 2.39 -42.12
N GLY A 50 19.76 1.71 -42.28
CA GLY A 50 20.95 1.87 -41.44
C GLY A 50 21.58 0.54 -41.02
N THR A 51 22.71 0.63 -40.32
CA THR A 51 23.48 -0.51 -39.80
C THR A 51 22.80 -1.13 -38.57
N ALA A 52 22.37 -0.30 -37.62
CA ALA A 52 21.57 -0.75 -36.48
C ALA A 52 20.08 -0.88 -36.86
N LYS A 53 19.49 -2.07 -36.66
CA LYS A 53 18.08 -2.36 -36.98
C LYS A 53 17.10 -2.01 -35.85
N TYR A 54 17.62 -1.66 -34.69
CA TYR A 54 16.84 -1.17 -33.55
C TYR A 54 17.59 -0.04 -32.87
N ARG A 55 16.87 1.04 -32.52
CA ARG A 55 17.41 2.20 -31.82
C ARG A 55 16.70 2.34 -30.48
N VAL A 56 17.48 2.31 -29.41
CA VAL A 56 17.01 2.63 -28.06
C VAL A 56 16.79 4.15 -27.97
N VAL A 57 15.69 4.55 -27.36
CA VAL A 57 15.35 5.96 -27.15
C VAL A 57 15.31 6.19 -25.65
N ASP A 58 16.27 6.94 -25.11
CA ASP A 58 16.44 7.11 -23.66
C ASP A 58 15.18 7.59 -22.95
N SER A 59 14.39 8.46 -23.59
CA SER A 59 13.12 8.93 -23.02
C SER A 59 12.03 7.86 -22.90
N GLN A 60 12.19 6.71 -23.57
CA GLN A 60 11.28 5.56 -23.50
C GLN A 60 11.83 4.44 -22.60
N VAL A 61 13.08 4.55 -22.14
CA VAL A 61 13.68 3.60 -21.22
C VAL A 61 13.12 3.83 -19.83
N ARG A 62 12.76 2.76 -19.13
CA ARG A 62 12.29 2.85 -17.75
C ARG A 62 13.47 3.08 -16.81
N VAL A 63 13.30 4.05 -15.92
CA VAL A 63 14.27 4.37 -14.87
C VAL A 63 13.61 4.13 -13.51
N PHE A 64 14.26 3.35 -12.66
CA PHE A 64 13.82 3.15 -11.27
C PHE A 64 14.71 4.01 -10.37
N VAL A 65 14.14 5.07 -9.84
CA VAL A 65 14.86 6.01 -8.96
C VAL A 65 14.70 5.53 -7.53
N GLY A 66 15.80 5.12 -6.92
CA GLY A 66 15.88 4.79 -5.51
C GLY A 66 16.58 5.89 -4.71
N PRO A 67 16.38 5.96 -3.39
CA PRO A 67 17.28 6.72 -2.52
C PRO A 67 18.71 6.16 -2.64
N GLY A 68 19.71 7.02 -2.50
CA GLY A 68 21.12 6.61 -2.49
C GLY A 68 21.42 5.64 -1.33
N ILE A 69 22.46 4.83 -1.47
CA ILE A 69 22.79 3.76 -0.53
C ILE A 69 22.95 4.28 0.90
N GLU A 70 23.57 5.45 1.08
CA GLU A 70 23.77 6.10 2.39
C GLU A 70 22.45 6.36 3.12
N LYS A 71 21.40 6.80 2.40
CA LYS A 71 20.07 7.04 2.97
C LYS A 71 19.35 5.74 3.31
N ILE A 72 19.60 4.68 2.56
CA ILE A 72 19.03 3.34 2.84
C ILE A 72 19.68 2.77 4.10
N GLU A 73 21.01 2.87 4.23
CA GLU A 73 21.75 2.35 5.38
C GLU A 73 21.51 3.16 6.66
N ALA A 74 21.32 4.48 6.55
CA ALA A 74 20.94 5.34 7.67
C ALA A 74 19.47 5.15 8.11
N SER A 75 18.64 4.47 7.31
CA SER A 75 17.23 4.26 7.63
C SER A 75 17.09 3.26 8.77
N ALA A 76 16.27 3.61 9.77
CA ALA A 76 15.88 2.69 10.84
C ALA A 76 14.93 1.57 10.37
N LEU A 77 14.36 1.69 9.16
CA LEU A 77 13.37 0.76 8.63
C LEU A 77 14.04 -0.52 8.11
N LYS A 78 13.49 -1.67 8.51
CA LYS A 78 13.90 -2.99 8.02
C LYS A 78 12.76 -3.63 7.20
N PRO A 79 13.06 -4.57 6.29
CA PRO A 79 12.03 -5.24 5.50
C PRO A 79 11.06 -6.09 6.34
N TYR A 80 11.40 -6.40 7.58
CA TYR A 80 10.58 -7.17 8.50
C TYR A 80 10.27 -6.37 9.76
N ALA A 81 9.06 -6.54 10.28
CA ALA A 81 8.63 -5.96 11.54
C ALA A 81 8.71 -7.00 12.68
N THR A 82 8.92 -6.54 13.91
CA THR A 82 8.80 -7.40 15.10
C THR A 82 7.34 -7.78 15.33
N THR A 83 7.06 -9.05 15.63
CA THR A 83 5.71 -9.52 16.01
C THR A 83 5.30 -8.98 17.38
N THR A 84 6.25 -8.74 18.27
CA THR A 84 6.04 -8.03 19.52
C THR A 84 5.79 -6.56 19.20
N ARG A 85 4.60 -6.05 19.54
CA ARG A 85 4.31 -4.60 19.48
C ARG A 85 5.29 -3.88 20.40
N TYR A 86 6.32 -3.28 19.80
CA TYR A 86 7.11 -2.26 20.46
C TYR A 86 6.36 -0.95 20.25
N ASP A 87 5.51 -0.58 21.21
CA ASP A 87 5.05 0.80 21.30
C ASP A 87 6.25 1.60 21.83
N PRO A 88 6.95 2.40 21.01
CA PRO A 88 8.05 3.19 21.53
C PRO A 88 7.48 4.06 22.66
N ALA A 89 8.11 3.99 23.85
CA ALA A 89 7.72 4.76 25.03
C ALA A 89 7.34 6.24 24.73
N PRO A 90 7.97 6.97 23.78
CA PRO A 90 7.58 8.34 23.44
C PRO A 90 6.27 8.53 22.63
N LEU A 91 5.60 7.47 22.14
CA LEU A 91 4.36 7.54 21.33
C LEU A 91 3.14 6.91 22.02
N ARG A 92 3.04 7.00 23.36
CA ARG A 92 1.85 6.52 24.10
C ARG A 92 0.66 7.46 23.91
N LEU A 93 0.08 7.47 22.72
CA LEU A 93 -1.23 8.05 22.47
C LEU A 93 -2.30 7.20 23.18
N PRO A 94 -3.45 7.79 23.59
CA PRO A 94 -4.59 7.00 24.01
C PRO A 94 -5.07 6.11 22.83
N PRO A 95 -5.92 5.10 23.05
CA PRO A 95 -6.50 4.34 21.95
C PRO A 95 -7.36 5.25 21.06
N PHE A 96 -7.29 5.08 19.74
CA PHE A 96 -8.13 5.83 18.79
C PHE A 96 -9.63 5.44 18.88
N GLY A 97 -9.90 4.22 19.34
CA GLY A 97 -11.26 3.68 19.43
C GLY A 97 -11.72 3.44 20.86
N PRO A 98 -13.02 3.11 21.04
CA PRO A 98 -13.56 2.64 22.31
C PRO A 98 -12.74 1.46 22.83
N ALA A 99 -12.21 1.58 24.04
CA ALA A 99 -11.48 0.51 24.70
C ALA A 99 -11.95 0.38 26.16
N PRO A 100 -11.88 -0.83 26.75
CA PRO A 100 -12.11 -0.99 28.18
C PRO A 100 -11.18 -0.06 28.99
N PRO A 101 -11.64 0.47 30.14
CA PRO A 101 -10.82 1.32 30.98
C PRO A 101 -9.55 0.57 31.37
N LYS A 102 -8.39 1.22 31.25
CA LYS A 102 -7.08 0.62 31.58
C LYS A 102 -7.01 0.34 33.08
N LYS A 103 -7.39 -0.87 33.49
CA LYS A 103 -7.00 -1.46 34.78
C LYS A 103 -5.65 -2.13 34.62
N ASN A 104 -4.81 -2.12 35.66
CA ASN A 104 -3.52 -2.81 35.63
C ASN A 104 -3.78 -4.31 35.37
N GLY A 105 -3.38 -4.78 34.19
CA GLY A 105 -3.58 -6.18 33.76
C GLY A 105 -5.00 -6.49 33.25
N LEU A 106 -5.42 -5.87 32.15
CA LEU A 106 -6.65 -6.23 31.45
C LEU A 106 -6.68 -7.73 31.10
N LYS A 107 -7.72 -8.42 31.54
CA LYS A 107 -7.98 -9.83 31.19
C LYS A 107 -8.96 -9.91 30.03
N THR A 108 -9.01 -11.06 29.36
CA THR A 108 -9.97 -11.33 28.27
C THR A 108 -11.43 -11.09 28.70
N ALA A 109 -11.75 -11.34 29.97
CA ALA A 109 -13.07 -11.09 30.54
C ALA A 109 -13.48 -9.60 30.47
N ASP A 110 -12.54 -8.68 30.68
CA ASP A 110 -12.79 -7.24 30.64
C ASP A 110 -13.16 -6.78 29.22
N TYR A 111 -12.48 -7.32 28.20
CA TYR A 111 -12.82 -7.07 26.81
C TYR A 111 -14.19 -7.62 26.43
N LYS A 112 -14.55 -8.80 26.93
CA LYS A 112 -15.86 -9.41 26.69
C LYS A 112 -16.99 -8.59 27.33
N ALA A 113 -16.80 -8.16 28.57
CA ALA A 113 -17.76 -7.31 29.28
C ALA A 113 -17.92 -5.94 28.60
N PHE A 114 -16.81 -5.30 28.21
CA PHE A 114 -16.84 -4.04 27.47
C PHE A 114 -17.56 -4.18 26.13
N SER A 115 -17.27 -5.24 25.37
CA SER A 115 -17.91 -5.50 24.08
C SER A 115 -19.42 -5.68 24.22
N ALA A 116 -19.87 -6.42 25.22
CA ALA A 116 -21.30 -6.61 25.51
C ALA A 116 -21.98 -5.27 25.87
N ASN A 117 -21.36 -4.47 26.74
CA ASN A 117 -21.88 -3.15 27.11
C ASN A 117 -21.91 -2.19 25.93
N TYR A 118 -20.87 -2.21 25.09
CA TYR A 118 -20.79 -1.39 23.88
C TYR A 118 -21.86 -1.78 22.85
N ALA A 119 -22.13 -3.08 22.71
CA ALA A 119 -23.20 -3.58 21.85
C ALA A 119 -24.60 -3.26 22.39
N ALA A 120 -24.77 -3.07 23.69
CA ALA A 120 -26.04 -2.66 24.29
C ALA A 120 -26.37 -1.17 24.08
N LEU A 121 -25.37 -0.32 23.76
CA LEU A 121 -25.58 1.10 23.50
C LEU A 121 -26.39 1.32 22.21
N SER A 122 -27.22 2.37 22.20
CA SER A 122 -27.88 2.85 20.98
C SER A 122 -26.85 3.42 19.98
N LEU A 123 -27.25 3.53 18.71
CA LEU A 123 -26.35 3.96 17.64
C LEU A 123 -25.79 5.37 17.89
N SER A 124 -26.63 6.30 18.35
CA SER A 124 -26.22 7.67 18.71
C SER A 124 -25.22 7.68 19.88
N GLN A 125 -25.43 6.85 20.91
CA GLN A 125 -24.53 6.73 22.04
C GLN A 125 -23.18 6.12 21.66
N ARG A 126 -23.16 5.10 20.80
CA ARG A 126 -21.90 4.54 20.26
C ARG A 126 -21.13 5.59 19.47
N GLN A 127 -21.83 6.34 18.63
CA GLN A 127 -21.23 7.40 17.83
C GLN A 127 -20.65 8.50 18.72
N ALA A 128 -21.38 8.94 19.75
CA ALA A 128 -20.88 9.91 20.73
C ALA A 128 -19.61 9.42 21.43
N LEU A 129 -19.59 8.16 21.87
CA LEU A 129 -18.43 7.56 22.53
C LEU A 129 -17.22 7.45 21.59
N ILE A 130 -17.43 7.03 20.33
CA ILE A 130 -16.36 7.02 19.32
C ILE A 130 -15.80 8.42 19.13
N MET A 131 -16.66 9.43 18.98
CA MET A 131 -16.23 10.81 18.76
C MET A 131 -15.47 11.38 19.96
N GLU A 132 -15.89 11.05 21.18
CA GLU A 132 -15.17 11.44 22.39
C GLU A 132 -13.76 10.84 22.43
N GLN A 133 -13.60 9.56 22.11
CA GLN A 133 -12.29 8.89 22.07
C GLN A 133 -11.39 9.47 20.97
N ARG A 134 -11.96 9.76 19.79
CA ARG A 134 -11.22 10.42 18.71
C ARG A 134 -10.74 11.82 19.09
N ARG A 135 -11.57 12.60 19.80
CA ARG A 135 -11.17 13.93 20.30
C ARG A 135 -10.04 13.82 21.31
N LYS A 136 -10.11 12.87 22.25
CA LYS A 136 -9.03 12.58 23.22
C LYS A 136 -7.73 12.15 22.54
N TRP A 137 -7.85 11.33 21.50
CA TRP A 137 -6.71 10.93 20.68
C TRP A 137 -6.09 12.12 19.96
N TRP A 138 -6.91 12.91 19.28
CA TRP A 138 -6.47 14.08 18.54
C TRP A 138 -5.82 15.12 19.43
N SER A 139 -6.40 15.40 20.61
CA SER A 139 -5.81 16.34 21.56
C SER A 139 -4.42 15.88 22.04
N ALA A 140 -4.26 14.59 22.34
CA ALA A 140 -2.97 14.04 22.74
C ALA A 140 -1.95 14.06 21.58
N PHE A 141 -2.43 13.85 20.36
CA PHE A 141 -1.63 13.91 19.15
C PHE A 141 -1.12 15.33 18.86
N VAL A 142 -2.00 16.33 18.83
CA VAL A 142 -1.65 17.75 18.60
C VAL A 142 -0.71 18.27 19.69
N GLN A 143 -0.95 17.91 20.96
CA GLN A 143 -0.05 18.27 22.05
C GLN A 143 1.38 17.75 21.83
N ARG A 144 1.52 16.61 21.14
CA ARG A 144 2.80 15.96 20.88
C ARG A 144 3.45 16.40 19.56
N PHE A 145 2.64 16.70 18.55
CA PHE A 145 3.02 17.09 17.20
C PHE A 145 2.36 18.42 16.83
N PRO A 146 2.79 19.55 17.44
CA PRO A 146 2.13 20.84 17.24
C PRO A 146 2.18 21.32 15.79
N GLU A 147 3.23 20.96 15.04
CA GLU A 147 3.38 21.33 13.63
C GLU A 147 2.29 20.74 12.73
N GLN A 148 1.78 19.55 13.06
CA GLN A 148 0.73 18.87 12.28
C GLN A 148 -0.69 19.37 12.62
N GLY A 149 -0.89 19.97 13.80
CA GLY A 149 -2.16 20.61 14.15
C GLY A 149 -2.48 21.82 13.27
N VAL A 150 -1.44 22.55 12.83
CA VAL A 150 -1.57 23.73 11.95
C VAL A 150 -2.04 23.35 10.54
N GLU A 151 -1.72 22.15 10.06
CA GLU A 151 -2.17 21.67 8.74
C GLU A 151 -3.66 21.33 8.73
N GLU A 152 -4.22 20.81 9.83
CA GLU A 152 -5.66 20.56 9.93
C GLU A 152 -6.49 21.84 10.00
N GLU A 153 -6.03 22.88 10.70
CA GLU A 153 -6.72 24.18 10.73
C GLU A 153 -6.81 24.80 9.33
N LYS A 154 -5.72 24.70 8.55
CA LYS A 154 -5.71 25.09 7.14
C LYS A 154 -6.69 24.25 6.30
N THR A 155 -6.78 22.96 6.56
CA THR A 155 -7.67 22.04 5.83
C THR A 155 -9.14 22.34 6.13
N ARG A 156 -9.50 22.57 7.41
CA ARG A 156 -10.87 22.97 7.82
C ARG A 156 -11.27 24.32 7.24
N ALA A 157 -10.36 25.30 7.25
CA ALA A 157 -10.63 26.60 6.65
C ALA A 157 -10.93 26.50 5.13
N VAL A 158 -10.25 25.60 4.43
CA VAL A 158 -10.52 25.32 3.00
C VAL A 158 -11.87 24.62 2.80
N GLU A 159 -12.23 23.67 3.68
CA GLU A 159 -13.52 22.98 3.63
C GLU A 159 -14.70 23.90 3.95
N GLU A 160 -14.59 24.79 4.94
CA GLU A 160 -15.60 25.80 5.26
C GLU A 160 -15.78 26.81 4.11
N GLN A 161 -14.68 27.23 3.48
CA GLN A 161 -14.74 28.07 2.27
C GLN A 161 -15.40 27.36 1.08
N ALA A 162 -15.24 26.04 0.96
CA ALA A 162 -15.88 25.26 -0.09
C ALA A 162 -17.39 25.09 0.16
N GLN A 163 -17.80 24.90 1.43
CA GLN A 163 -19.22 24.81 1.81
C GLN A 163 -19.96 26.15 1.72
N ALA A 164 -19.29 27.26 2.03
CA ALA A 164 -19.88 28.60 1.89
C ALA A 164 -20.03 29.07 0.43
N LYS A 165 -19.38 28.37 -0.52
CA LYS A 165 -19.47 28.64 -1.97
C LYS A 165 -20.46 27.74 -2.71
N ALA A 166 -21.03 26.74 -2.04
CA ALA A 166 -22.07 25.85 -2.58
C ALA A 166 -23.47 26.34 -2.18
#